data_AF-A0A1A8ETI1-F1
#
_entry.id   AF-A0A1A8ETI1-F1
#
_cell.length_a   1.000
_cell.length_b   1.000
_cell.length_c   1.000
_cell.angle_alpha   90.00
_cell.angle_beta   90.00
_cell.angle_gamma   90.00
#
_symmetry.space_group_name_H-M   'P 1'
#
loop_
_entity.id
_entity.type
_entity.pdbx_description
1 polymer ?
#
loop_
_entity_poly.entity_id
_entity_poly.type
_entity_poly.pdbx_seq_one_letter_code
_entity_poly.pdbx_strand_id
1 'polypeptide(L)'
;LQAQECVGGILDPNLSVFLPRDTAVKRSLLDQDLSRALNQNPECFLDPDTERVTSYETLKKKCKTEPHTGLALLPIADRKDPSNIMFEGIRKTVSAQQLLECGVLDKSTFSRLVNGQKTLLDVAVDQKVYLKGTGPIAGIVLGKQGKMSLSEAKKQKIISESSADLLLEAQAATGYIIDP
;
A
#
# COMPACT_ATOMS: atom_id res chain seq x y z
N LEU A 1 -21.15 17.25 -20.73
CA LEU A 1 -20.65 18.49 -21.35
C LEU A 1 -19.16 18.72 -21.10
N GLN A 2 -18.67 18.71 -19.84
CA GLN A 2 -17.23 18.86 -19.53
C GLN A 2 -16.33 17.93 -20.38
N ALA A 3 -16.70 16.65 -20.51
CA ALA A 3 -15.94 15.71 -21.33
C ALA A 3 -15.89 16.08 -22.82
N GLN A 4 -17.01 16.56 -23.40
CA GLN A 4 -17.04 17.00 -24.80
C GLN A 4 -16.10 18.20 -25.02
N GLU A 5 -16.19 19.17 -24.11
CA GLU A 5 -15.37 20.38 -24.17
C GLU A 5 -13.88 20.07 -24.10
N CYS A 6 -13.47 19.14 -23.23
CA CYS A 6 -12.07 18.71 -23.13
C CYS A 6 -11.55 17.94 -24.36
N VAL A 7 -12.43 17.44 -25.24
CA VAL A 7 -12.02 16.65 -26.43
C VAL A 7 -12.23 17.36 -27.76
N GLY A 8 -12.73 18.60 -27.77
CA GLY A 8 -12.82 19.39 -29.00
C GLY A 8 -13.90 20.47 -29.01
N GLY A 9 -14.87 20.45 -28.09
CA GLY A 9 -15.94 21.45 -28.04
C GLY A 9 -17.29 20.85 -27.67
N ILE A 10 -18.40 21.47 -28.07
CA ILE A 10 -19.74 20.92 -27.83
C ILE A 10 -20.22 20.19 -29.09
N LEU A 11 -20.72 18.97 -28.93
CA LEU A 11 -21.21 18.18 -30.06
C LEU A 11 -22.53 18.76 -30.59
N ASP A 12 -22.56 19.10 -31.88
CA ASP A 12 -23.80 19.34 -32.61
C ASP A 12 -24.33 17.99 -33.12
N PRO A 13 -25.48 17.50 -32.62
CA PRO A 13 -26.00 16.18 -32.99
C PRO A 13 -26.50 16.13 -34.44
N ASN A 14 -26.90 17.26 -35.02
CA ASN A 14 -27.41 17.29 -36.38
C ASN A 14 -26.27 17.31 -37.40
N LEU A 15 -25.22 18.08 -37.11
CA LEU A 15 -24.03 18.15 -37.96
C LEU A 15 -23.03 17.03 -37.67
N SER A 16 -23.17 16.33 -36.54
CA SER A 16 -22.25 15.29 -36.08
C SER A 16 -20.79 15.77 -35.97
N VAL A 17 -20.60 17.02 -35.53
CA VAL A 17 -19.26 17.63 -35.35
C VAL A 17 -19.16 18.38 -34.03
N PHE A 18 -17.95 18.52 -33.49
CA PHE A 18 -17.68 19.39 -32.36
C PHE A 18 -17.59 20.85 -32.81
N LEU A 19 -18.26 21.73 -32.07
CA LEU A 19 -18.25 23.17 -32.30
C LEU A 19 -17.47 23.89 -31.19
N PRO A 20 -16.72 24.95 -31.52
CA PRO A 20 -16.17 25.85 -30.51
C PRO A 20 -17.27 26.39 -29.61
N ARG A 21 -16.94 26.64 -28.33
CA ARG A 21 -17.91 27.06 -27.30
C ARG A 21 -18.78 28.24 -27.76
N ASP A 22 -18.16 29.29 -28.30
CA ASP A 22 -18.90 30.49 -28.75
C ASP A 22 -19.90 30.19 -29.88
N THR A 23 -19.58 29.21 -30.74
CA THR A 23 -20.49 28.77 -31.82
C THR A 23 -21.63 27.94 -31.25
N ALA A 24 -21.35 27.08 -30.27
CA ALA A 24 -22.37 26.28 -29.59
C ALA A 24 -23.38 27.15 -28.83
N VAL A 25 -22.92 28.23 -28.18
CA VAL A 25 -23.80 29.20 -27.50
C VAL A 25 -24.70 29.93 -28.51
N LYS A 26 -24.15 30.41 -29.63
CA LYS A 26 -24.93 31.09 -30.69
C LYS A 26 -26.01 30.20 -31.31
N ARG A 27 -25.79 28.87 -31.31
CA ARG A 27 -26.74 27.87 -31.82
C ARG A 27 -27.66 27.30 -30.74
N SER A 28 -27.63 27.85 -29.53
CA SER A 28 -28.41 27.36 -28.38
C SER A 28 -28.16 25.90 -28.02
N LEU A 29 -26.97 25.36 -28.37
CA LEU A 29 -26.52 24.01 -27.97
C LEU A 29 -25.89 24.01 -26.57
N LEU A 30 -25.50 25.20 -26.09
CA LEU A 30 -25.01 25.44 -24.74
C LEU A 30 -25.62 26.74 -24.22
N ASP A 31 -26.47 26.66 -23.19
CA ASP A 31 -27.04 27.84 -22.55
C ASP A 31 -26.04 28.56 -21.63
N GLN A 32 -26.40 29.75 -21.18
CA GLN A 32 -25.51 30.61 -20.40
C GLN A 32 -25.27 30.10 -18.97
N ASP A 33 -26.23 29.36 -18.40
CA ASP A 33 -26.11 28.82 -17.05
C ASP A 33 -25.22 27.58 -17.01
N LEU A 34 -25.39 26.66 -17.98
CA LEU A 34 -24.49 25.52 -18.21
C LEU A 34 -23.09 26.00 -18.58
N SER A 35 -22.96 27.04 -19.41
CA SER A 35 -21.65 27.64 -19.72
C SER A 35 -20.97 28.18 -18.46
N ARG A 36 -21.71 28.86 -17.58
CA ARG A 36 -21.19 29.33 -16.28
C ARG A 36 -20.80 28.16 -15.38
N ALA A 37 -21.62 27.12 -15.30
CA ALA A 37 -21.32 25.91 -14.52
C ALA A 37 -20.07 25.19 -15.04
N LEU A 38 -19.89 25.08 -16.36
CA LEU A 38 -18.69 24.47 -16.95
C LEU A 38 -17.41 25.24 -16.63
N ASN A 39 -17.47 26.58 -16.62
CA ASN A 39 -16.34 27.41 -16.23
C ASN A 39 -15.89 27.20 -14.76
N GLN A 40 -16.76 26.67 -13.91
CA GLN A 40 -16.41 26.30 -12.53
C GLN A 40 -15.65 24.97 -12.45
N ASN A 41 -15.44 24.29 -13.57
CA ASN A 41 -14.79 22.98 -13.68
C ASN A 41 -15.29 21.98 -12.63
N PRO A 42 -16.60 21.66 -12.64
CA PRO A 42 -17.22 20.93 -11.56
C PRO A 42 -16.63 19.51 -11.45
N GLU A 43 -16.44 19.06 -10.21
CA GLU A 43 -15.91 17.74 -9.90
C GLU A 43 -17.03 16.70 -9.95
N CYS A 44 -17.43 16.29 -11.15
CA CYS A 44 -18.54 15.36 -11.38
C CYS A 44 -18.10 13.91 -11.64
N PHE A 45 -16.80 13.62 -11.59
CA PHE A 45 -16.23 12.30 -11.90
C PHE A 45 -15.61 11.67 -10.67
N LEU A 46 -15.55 10.34 -10.63
CA LEU A 46 -14.82 9.59 -9.61
C LEU A 46 -13.51 9.09 -10.23
N ASP A 47 -12.39 9.38 -9.60
CA ASP A 47 -11.09 8.85 -10.02
C ASP A 47 -11.02 7.35 -9.76
N PRO A 48 -10.88 6.48 -10.78
CA PRO A 48 -10.87 5.03 -10.61
C PRO A 48 -9.61 4.52 -9.89
N ASP A 49 -8.54 5.31 -9.83
CA ASP A 49 -7.44 5.03 -8.92
C ASP A 49 -7.85 5.52 -7.53
N THR A 50 -7.87 6.82 -7.27
CA THR A 50 -7.95 7.32 -5.89
C THR A 50 -9.32 7.22 -5.19
N GLU A 51 -10.39 6.86 -5.92
CA GLU A 51 -11.80 6.90 -5.49
C GLU A 51 -12.24 8.27 -4.94
N ARG A 52 -11.58 9.34 -5.38
CA ARG A 52 -11.91 10.72 -5.01
C ARG A 52 -12.68 11.39 -6.13
N VAL A 53 -13.60 12.26 -5.73
CA VAL A 53 -14.35 13.11 -6.65
C VAL A 53 -13.36 14.09 -7.33
N THR A 54 -13.49 14.28 -8.64
CA THR A 54 -12.58 15.08 -9.47
C THR A 54 -13.27 15.54 -10.77
N SER A 55 -12.57 16.37 -11.56
CA SER A 55 -13.03 16.83 -12.87
C SER A 55 -12.50 15.94 -14.01
N TYR A 56 -13.23 15.90 -15.14
CA TYR A 56 -12.76 15.17 -16.32
C TYR A 56 -11.42 15.71 -16.83
N GLU A 57 -11.20 17.02 -16.75
CA GLU A 57 -9.94 17.65 -17.14
C GLU A 57 -8.76 17.11 -16.31
N THR A 58 -8.95 16.94 -15.00
CA THR A 58 -7.92 16.37 -14.11
C THR A 58 -7.60 14.94 -14.48
N LEU A 59 -8.61 14.10 -14.77
CA LEU A 59 -8.39 12.73 -15.26
C LEU A 59 -7.68 12.73 -16.61
N LYS A 60 -8.10 13.59 -17.54
CA LYS A 60 -7.50 13.68 -18.87
C LYS A 60 -6.03 14.10 -18.82
N LYS A 61 -5.64 15.00 -17.92
CA LYS A 61 -4.24 15.40 -17.68
C LYS A 61 -3.37 14.27 -17.15
N LYS A 62 -3.95 13.27 -16.46
CA LYS A 62 -3.23 12.07 -16.00
C LYS A 62 -3.03 11.04 -17.11
N CYS A 63 -3.84 11.08 -18.17
CA CYS A 63 -3.75 10.11 -19.26
C CYS A 63 -2.41 10.21 -20.00
N LYS A 64 -1.89 9.06 -20.40
CA LYS A 64 -0.77 8.93 -21.32
C LYS A 64 -1.31 8.64 -22.71
N THR A 65 -0.74 9.26 -23.73
CA THR A 65 -1.11 8.97 -25.12
C THR A 65 -0.25 7.83 -25.63
N GLU A 66 -0.90 6.75 -26.07
CA GLU A 66 -0.22 5.60 -26.66
C GLU A 66 0.31 5.96 -28.06
N PRO A 67 1.64 5.89 -28.32
CA PRO A 67 2.23 6.40 -29.56
C PRO A 67 1.71 5.73 -30.85
N HIS A 68 1.37 4.44 -30.78
CA HIS A 68 0.98 3.67 -31.95
C HIS A 68 -0.48 3.88 -32.36
N THR A 69 -1.37 4.11 -31.40
CA THR A 69 -2.83 4.20 -31.63
C THR A 69 -3.36 5.62 -31.45
N GLY A 70 -2.62 6.49 -30.77
CA GLY A 70 -3.09 7.81 -30.36
C GLY A 70 -4.13 7.77 -29.23
N LEU A 71 -4.40 6.60 -28.64
CA LEU A 71 -5.40 6.46 -27.57
C LEU A 71 -4.89 7.08 -26.27
N ALA A 72 -5.79 7.76 -25.55
CA ALA A 72 -5.50 8.30 -24.23
C ALA A 72 -5.83 7.25 -23.16
N LEU A 73 -4.80 6.74 -22.48
CA LEU A 73 -4.91 5.70 -21.47
C LEU A 73 -4.71 6.32 -20.09
N LEU A 74 -5.70 6.17 -19.21
CA LEU A 74 -5.59 6.59 -17.82
C LEU A 74 -4.75 5.55 -17.05
N PRO A 75 -3.58 5.91 -16.50
CA PRO A 75 -2.78 4.97 -15.71
C PRO A 75 -3.52 4.65 -14.41
N ILE A 76 -3.61 3.36 -14.09
CA ILE A 76 -4.11 2.87 -12.80
C ILE A 76 -2.93 2.20 -12.08
N ALA A 77 -2.80 2.45 -10.78
CA ALA A 77 -1.81 1.76 -9.97
C ALA A 77 -2.15 0.25 -9.91
N ASP A 78 -1.14 -0.61 -10.11
CA ASP A 78 -1.29 -2.04 -9.89
C ASP A 78 -1.39 -2.31 -8.38
N ARG A 79 -2.62 -2.29 -7.86
CA ARG A 79 -2.90 -2.49 -6.45
C ARG A 79 -2.80 -3.96 -6.13
N LYS A 80 -1.91 -4.29 -5.20
CA LYS A 80 -1.86 -5.64 -4.64
C LYS A 80 -3.04 -5.81 -3.70
N ASP A 81 -3.81 -6.88 -3.86
CA ASP A 81 -4.82 -7.27 -2.88
C ASP A 81 -4.13 -7.45 -1.52
N PRO A 82 -4.45 -6.63 -0.50
CA PRO A 82 -3.79 -6.68 0.80
C PRO A 82 -3.96 -8.03 1.51
N SER A 83 -4.98 -8.81 1.14
CA SER A 83 -5.21 -10.16 1.65
C SER A 83 -4.16 -11.16 1.14
N ASN A 84 -3.54 -10.86 -0.01
CA ASN A 84 -2.49 -11.68 -0.63
C ASN A 84 -1.08 -11.20 -0.28
N ILE A 85 -0.93 -10.08 0.43
CA ILE A 85 0.38 -9.59 0.91
C ILE A 85 0.67 -10.24 2.26
N MET A 86 1.53 -11.26 2.26
CA MET A 86 1.80 -12.10 3.44
C MET A 86 3.16 -11.80 4.05
N PHE A 87 3.19 -11.54 5.36
CA PHE A 87 4.38 -11.38 6.17
C PHE A 87 4.68 -12.64 6.96
N GLU A 88 5.96 -12.95 7.13
CA GLU A 88 6.42 -14.06 7.97
C GLU A 88 6.32 -13.67 9.47
N GLY A 89 5.37 -14.26 10.20
CA GLY A 89 5.26 -14.14 11.65
C GLY A 89 6.06 -15.22 12.40
N ILE A 90 5.84 -15.39 13.71
CA ILE A 90 6.60 -16.34 14.54
C ILE A 90 6.36 -17.81 14.11
N ARG A 91 5.10 -18.21 13.94
CA ARG A 91 4.74 -19.60 13.58
C ARG A 91 3.96 -19.75 12.29
N LYS A 92 3.41 -18.65 11.78
CA LYS A 92 2.54 -18.60 10.61
C LYS A 92 2.74 -17.28 9.90
N THR A 93 2.34 -17.23 8.65
CA THR A 93 2.22 -15.99 7.90
C THR A 93 1.01 -15.17 8.38
N VAL A 94 1.10 -13.86 8.26
CA VAL A 94 0.04 -12.90 8.59
C VAL A 94 -0.13 -11.92 7.43
N SER A 95 -1.38 -11.60 7.06
CA SER A 95 -1.63 -10.68 5.95
C SER A 95 -1.41 -9.21 6.34
N ALA A 96 -1.17 -8.34 5.36
CA ALA A 96 -1.11 -6.90 5.57
C ALA A 96 -2.41 -6.36 6.19
N GLN A 97 -3.57 -6.91 5.80
CA GLN A 97 -4.88 -6.53 6.33
C GLN A 97 -4.97 -6.83 7.82
N GLN A 98 -4.59 -8.03 8.24
CA GLN A 98 -4.58 -8.41 9.66
C GLN A 98 -3.61 -7.55 10.48
N LEU A 99 -2.45 -7.18 9.92
CA LEU A 99 -1.49 -6.30 10.60
C LEU A 99 -2.04 -4.87 10.77
N LEU A 100 -2.84 -4.39 9.82
CA LEU A 100 -3.54 -3.11 9.96
C LEU A 100 -4.63 -3.20 11.05
N GLU A 101 -5.43 -4.27 11.03
CA GLU A 101 -6.52 -4.48 11.99
C GLU A 101 -6.03 -4.61 13.43
N CYS A 102 -4.88 -5.25 13.65
CA CYS A 102 -4.27 -5.37 14.98
C CYS A 102 -3.36 -4.18 15.37
N GLY A 103 -3.22 -3.19 14.49
CA GLY A 103 -2.48 -1.94 14.76
C GLY A 103 -0.96 -2.04 14.66
N VAL A 104 -0.41 -3.14 14.15
CA VAL A 104 1.03 -3.25 13.84
C VAL A 104 1.41 -2.38 12.64
N LEU A 105 0.54 -2.31 11.64
CA LEU A 105 0.65 -1.35 10.55
C LEU A 105 -0.30 -0.19 10.77
N ASP A 106 0.22 1.03 10.65
CA ASP A 106 -0.62 2.21 10.53
C ASP A 106 -1.22 2.30 9.10
N LYS A 107 -2.29 3.10 8.96
CA LYS A 107 -3.00 3.30 7.68
C LYS A 107 -2.11 3.85 6.56
N SER A 108 -1.14 4.70 6.88
CA SER A 108 -0.23 5.30 5.91
C SER A 108 0.72 4.24 5.36
N THR A 109 1.37 3.49 6.23
CA THR A 109 2.29 2.40 5.86
C THR A 109 1.56 1.32 5.06
N PHE A 110 0.36 0.93 5.49
CA PHE A 110 -0.49 -0.01 4.75
C PHE A 110 -0.83 0.49 3.34
N SER A 111 -1.29 1.74 3.21
CA SER A 111 -1.66 2.32 1.91
C SER A 111 -0.46 2.39 0.96
N ARG A 112 0.71 2.79 1.48
CA ARG A 112 1.95 2.82 0.70
C ARG A 112 2.37 1.43 0.22
N LEU A 113 2.16 0.40 1.04
CA LEU A 113 2.45 -0.99 0.68
C LEU A 113 1.50 -1.51 -0.41
N VAL A 114 0.19 -1.29 -0.28
CA VAL A 114 -0.84 -1.70 -1.25
C VAL A 114 -0.66 -1.00 -2.60
N ASN A 115 -0.27 0.27 -2.57
CA ASN A 115 -0.03 1.08 -3.77
C ASN A 115 1.37 0.86 -4.38
N GLY A 116 2.15 -0.10 -3.88
CA GLY A 116 3.49 -0.40 -4.40
C GLY A 116 4.56 0.67 -4.15
N GLN A 117 4.28 1.67 -3.32
CA GLN A 117 5.21 2.75 -2.94
C GLN A 117 6.23 2.30 -1.88
N LYS A 118 5.98 1.18 -1.20
CA LYS A 118 6.89 0.56 -0.23
C LYS A 118 6.91 -0.95 -0.47
N THR A 119 8.09 -1.56 -0.36
CA THR A 119 8.20 -3.00 -0.59
C THR A 119 7.84 -3.80 0.66
N LEU A 120 7.49 -5.07 0.47
CA LEU A 120 7.22 -5.99 1.58
C LEU A 120 8.43 -6.12 2.50
N LEU A 121 9.64 -6.18 1.94
CA LEU A 121 10.88 -6.30 2.70
C LEU A 121 11.12 -5.07 3.58
N ASP A 122 10.91 -3.86 3.05
CA ASP A 122 11.08 -2.62 3.82
C ASP A 122 10.13 -2.60 5.03
N VAL A 123 8.86 -2.98 4.81
CA VAL A 123 7.88 -3.04 5.90
C VAL A 123 8.24 -4.14 6.91
N ALA A 124 8.71 -5.30 6.45
CA ALA A 124 9.08 -6.40 7.32
C ALA A 124 10.28 -6.06 8.22
N VAL A 125 11.24 -5.28 7.71
CA VAL A 125 12.38 -4.78 8.48
C VAL A 125 11.91 -3.80 9.56
N ASP A 126 11.09 -2.82 9.20
CA ASP A 126 10.59 -1.82 10.14
C ASP A 126 9.72 -2.43 11.24
N GLN A 127 8.94 -3.46 10.90
CA GLN A 127 8.03 -4.13 11.82
C GLN A 127 8.62 -5.41 12.45
N LYS A 128 9.94 -5.62 12.32
CA LYS A 128 10.62 -6.84 12.78
C LYS A 128 10.33 -7.17 14.25
N VAL A 129 10.32 -6.16 15.11
CA VAL A 129 10.09 -6.33 16.56
C VAL A 129 8.70 -6.95 16.82
N TYR A 130 7.69 -6.58 16.06
CA TYR A 130 6.33 -7.12 16.24
C TYR A 130 6.13 -8.45 15.50
N LEU A 131 6.80 -8.64 14.35
CA LEU A 131 6.68 -9.87 13.56
C LEU A 131 7.47 -11.05 14.13
N LYS A 132 8.65 -10.79 14.71
CA LYS A 132 9.63 -11.79 15.12
C LYS A 132 10.16 -11.61 16.54
N GLY A 133 9.82 -10.51 17.22
CA GLY A 133 10.41 -10.17 18.52
C GLY A 133 11.84 -9.64 18.41
N THR A 134 12.44 -9.37 19.57
CA THR A 134 13.85 -8.97 19.71
C THR A 134 14.80 -10.16 19.94
N GLY A 135 14.25 -11.38 19.98
CA GLY A 135 14.97 -12.61 20.32
C GLY A 135 15.03 -12.88 21.84
N PRO A 136 15.12 -14.15 22.26
CA PRO A 136 15.31 -14.53 23.66
C PRO A 136 16.76 -14.44 24.10
N ILE A 137 17.01 -14.72 25.39
CA ILE A 137 18.35 -15.02 25.91
C ILE A 137 18.83 -16.31 25.24
N ALA A 138 19.75 -16.19 24.29
CA ALA A 138 20.19 -17.32 23.46
C ALA A 138 21.12 -18.31 24.20
N GLY A 139 21.87 -17.84 25.20
CA GLY A 139 22.81 -18.66 25.97
C GLY A 139 23.61 -17.86 26.97
N ILE A 140 24.77 -18.38 27.35
CA ILE A 140 25.68 -17.74 28.30
C ILE A 140 27.04 -17.45 27.67
N VAL A 141 27.77 -16.52 28.28
CA VAL A 141 29.17 -16.24 27.95
C VAL A 141 30.00 -16.49 29.19
N LEU A 142 31.00 -17.36 29.11
CA LEU A 142 31.83 -17.75 30.25
C LEU A 142 33.29 -17.39 30.01
N GLY A 143 33.67 -16.15 30.37
CA GLY A 143 35.06 -15.68 30.37
C GLY A 143 35.84 -16.07 29.11
N LYS A 144 36.95 -16.80 29.28
CA LYS A 144 37.80 -17.30 28.18
C LYS A 144 37.23 -18.51 27.43
N GLN A 145 36.19 -19.17 27.95
CA GLN A 145 35.58 -20.36 27.36
C GLN A 145 34.59 -20.00 26.23
N GLY A 146 34.25 -18.72 26.08
CA GLY A 146 33.44 -18.22 24.97
C GLY A 146 31.94 -18.34 25.22
N LYS A 147 31.18 -18.40 24.12
CA LYS A 147 29.71 -18.50 24.11
C LYS A 147 29.30 -19.98 24.14
N MET A 148 28.21 -20.29 24.83
CA MET A 148 27.59 -21.62 24.79
C MET A 148 26.07 -21.53 24.99
N SER A 149 25.34 -22.54 24.52
CA SER A 149 23.91 -22.65 24.74
C SER A 149 23.55 -22.90 26.20
N LEU A 150 22.28 -22.63 26.55
CA LEU A 150 21.74 -22.96 27.87
C LEU A 150 21.76 -24.47 28.14
N SER A 151 21.52 -25.28 27.10
CA SER A 151 21.57 -26.74 27.20
C SER A 151 22.97 -27.24 27.50
N GLU A 152 24.00 -26.65 26.89
CA GLU A 152 25.39 -27.01 27.15
C GLU A 152 25.83 -26.56 28.54
N ALA A 153 25.48 -25.34 28.94
CA ALA A 153 25.74 -24.83 30.28
C ALA A 153 25.10 -25.70 31.38
N LYS A 154 23.89 -26.25 31.13
CA LYS A 154 23.22 -27.21 32.00
C LYS A 154 24.01 -28.51 32.11
N LYS A 155 24.39 -29.11 30.98
CA LYS A 155 25.15 -30.38 30.92
C LYS A 155 26.49 -30.27 31.65
N GLN A 156 27.18 -29.14 31.49
CA GLN A 156 28.47 -28.86 32.12
C GLN A 156 28.34 -28.39 33.58
N LYS A 157 27.11 -28.26 34.11
CA LYS A 157 26.81 -27.77 35.47
C LYS A 157 27.41 -26.39 35.78
N ILE A 158 27.53 -25.55 34.74
CA ILE A 158 28.00 -24.16 34.85
C ILE A 158 26.92 -23.29 35.52
N ILE A 159 25.65 -23.60 35.22
CA ILE A 159 24.47 -23.00 35.85
C ILE A 159 23.63 -24.12 36.49
N SER A 160 22.77 -23.76 37.46
CA SER A 160 21.87 -24.75 38.07
C SER A 160 20.87 -25.30 37.04
N GLU A 161 20.49 -26.57 37.19
CA GLU A 161 19.50 -27.19 36.31
C GLU A 161 18.18 -26.42 36.31
N SER A 162 17.72 -25.99 37.48
CA SER A 162 16.51 -25.17 37.64
C SER A 162 16.57 -23.85 36.86
N SER A 163 17.72 -23.17 36.87
CA SER A 163 17.87 -21.92 36.13
C SER A 163 17.94 -22.17 34.62
N ALA A 164 18.60 -23.24 34.19
CA ALA A 164 18.67 -23.60 32.79
C ALA A 164 17.29 -23.95 32.21
N ASP A 165 16.49 -24.71 32.95
CA ASP A 165 15.15 -25.13 32.53
C ASP A 165 14.20 -23.95 32.37
N LEU A 166 14.18 -23.02 33.33
CA LEU A 166 13.38 -21.80 33.23
C LEU A 166 13.77 -20.93 32.02
N LEU A 167 15.06 -20.83 31.70
CA LEU A 167 15.54 -20.06 30.55
C LEU A 167 15.22 -20.76 29.22
N LEU A 168 15.28 -22.09 29.16
CA LEU A 168 14.88 -22.88 27.99
C LEU A 168 13.36 -22.82 27.75
N GLU A 169 12.56 -22.86 28.82
CA GLU A 169 11.11 -22.63 28.73
C GLU A 169 10.80 -21.21 28.23
N ALA A 170 11.53 -20.20 28.71
CA ALA A 170 11.41 -18.83 28.22
C ALA A 170 11.73 -18.74 26.72
N GLN A 171 12.79 -19.39 26.24
CA GLN A 171 13.08 -19.49 24.80
C GLN A 171 11.89 -20.09 24.02
N ALA A 172 11.37 -21.25 24.45
CA ALA A 172 10.24 -21.90 23.82
C ALA A 172 8.98 -21.01 23.77
N ALA A 173 8.73 -20.25 24.86
CA ALA A 173 7.63 -19.29 24.94
C ALA A 173 7.77 -18.11 23.97
N THR A 174 9.00 -17.70 23.64
CA THR A 174 9.28 -16.63 22.66
C THR A 174 9.31 -17.09 21.21
N GLY A 175 9.17 -18.39 20.96
CA GLY A 175 8.94 -18.96 19.63
C GLY A 175 9.97 -19.98 19.17
N TYR A 176 11.20 -19.95 19.68
CA TYR A 176 12.29 -20.81 19.22
C TYR A 176 13.23 -21.17 20.37
N ILE A 177 13.70 -22.43 20.39
CA ILE A 177 14.91 -22.81 21.13
C ILE A 177 16.11 -22.45 20.27
N ILE A 178 17.12 -21.81 20.86
CA ILE A 178 18.26 -21.25 20.12
C ILE A 178 19.56 -21.89 20.58
N ASP A 179 20.45 -22.17 19.62
CA ASP A 179 21.84 -22.55 19.82
C ASP A 179 22.74 -21.38 19.34
N PRO A 180 23.37 -20.61 20.25
CA PRO A 180 24.06 -19.34 19.98
C PRO A 180 25.51 -19.45 19.48
#